data_AF-A0A9D8E0S9-F1
#
_entry.id   AF-A0A9D8E0S9-F1
#
_cell.length_a   1.000
_cell.length_b   1.000
_cell.length_c   1.000
_cell.angle_alpha   90.00
_cell.angle_beta   90.00
_cell.angle_gamma   90.00
#
_symmetry.space_group_name_H-M   'P 1'
#
loop_
_entity.id
_entity.type
_entity.pdbx_description
1 polymer ?
#
loop_
_entity_poly.entity_id
_entity_poly.type
_entity_poly.pdbx_seq_one_letter_code
_entity_poly.pdbx_strand_id
1 'polypeptide(L)'
;MKISRTSASELIDANCVHVNSREAARSYRVSFADKIKVSELPASDAEPELLAADYEIEIPILYEDQDLVVINKPAGVAAHSSVGWSGPNVISRLTQQGQRISTSGAAERQGIVQRLDVGTSGVMIIAKSEIAYSHLKQQFRDRTVKKIYLAIVQGYPDPANGTIDAPIGRHPGADYRFAVVAGGRPSITHYDTLEMYRYASLLRIELETGRTHQIRVHLAAVRHPCVGDLTYGADPTLADKLNLKRQWLHAAELGFIHPSSGEKMYFKAELPQDLVHAQELLSDVLV
;
A
#
# COMPACT_ATOMS: atom_id res chain seq x y z
N MET A 1 -25.62 -0.74 20.66
CA MET A 1 -24.88 -0.89 19.38
C MET A 1 -23.58 -0.08 19.50
N LYS A 2 -22.40 -0.72 19.43
CA LYS A 2 -21.12 0.01 19.33
C LYS A 2 -20.79 0.12 17.85
N ILE A 3 -20.99 1.30 17.26
CA ILE A 3 -20.65 1.58 15.85
C ILE A 3 -19.48 2.56 15.79
N SER A 4 -18.61 2.42 14.78
CA SER A 4 -17.51 3.35 14.58
C SER A 4 -18.03 4.71 14.07
N ARG A 5 -17.24 5.78 14.24
CA ARG A 5 -17.60 7.12 13.71
C ARG A 5 -17.78 7.11 12.18
N THR A 6 -16.99 6.30 11.49
CA THR A 6 -17.10 6.12 10.03
C THR A 6 -18.42 5.43 9.67
N SER A 7 -18.75 4.33 10.34
CA SER A 7 -20.00 3.59 10.11
C SER A 7 -21.24 4.44 10.41
N ALA A 8 -21.19 5.28 11.46
CA ALA A 8 -22.27 6.23 11.74
C ALA A 8 -22.41 7.29 10.63
N SER A 9 -21.31 7.71 10.03
CA SER A 9 -21.30 8.65 8.91
C SER A 9 -21.91 8.05 7.66
N GLU A 10 -21.55 6.81 7.32
CA GLU A 10 -22.07 6.06 6.17
C GLU A 10 -23.59 5.87 6.27
N LEU A 11 -24.09 5.51 7.46
CA LEU A 11 -25.53 5.39 7.72
C LEU A 11 -26.28 6.71 7.53
N ILE A 12 -25.69 7.83 7.91
CA ILE A 12 -26.29 9.16 7.72
C ILE A 12 -26.32 9.51 6.23
N ASP A 13 -25.23 9.28 5.50
CA ASP A 13 -25.16 9.58 4.07
C ASP A 13 -26.10 8.71 3.23
N ALA A 14 -26.35 7.47 3.68
CA ALA A 14 -27.29 6.54 3.06
C ALA A 14 -28.74 6.76 3.50
N ASN A 15 -29.07 7.89 4.13
CA ASN A 15 -30.40 8.22 4.66
C ASN A 15 -30.99 7.14 5.61
N CYS A 16 -30.14 6.35 6.26
CA CYS A 16 -30.54 5.28 7.18
C CYS A 16 -30.71 5.78 8.63
N VAL A 17 -30.47 7.06 8.89
CA VAL A 17 -30.64 7.67 10.22
C VAL A 17 -31.75 8.72 10.17
N HIS A 18 -32.76 8.54 11.01
CA HIS A 18 -33.89 9.46 11.12
C HIS A 18 -34.00 10.01 12.54
N VAL A 19 -34.24 11.31 12.68
CA VAL A 19 -34.59 11.97 13.94
C VAL A 19 -36.04 12.45 13.84
N ASN A 20 -36.90 12.00 14.75
CA ASN A 20 -38.33 12.36 14.78
C ASN A 20 -39.02 12.13 13.42
N SER A 21 -38.71 11.00 12.78
CA SER A 21 -39.22 10.59 11.46
C SER A 21 -38.78 11.45 10.27
N ARG A 22 -37.72 12.26 10.42
CA ARG A 22 -37.08 13.00 9.32
C ARG A 22 -35.64 12.55 9.13
N GLU A 23 -35.14 12.56 7.91
CA GLU A 23 -33.74 12.26 7.59
C GLU A 23 -32.80 13.18 8.39
N ALA A 24 -31.78 12.57 9.00
CA ALA A 24 -30.82 13.29 9.82
C ALA A 24 -29.65 13.81 8.98
N ALA A 25 -29.33 15.09 9.10
CA ALA A 25 -28.07 15.62 8.56
C ALA A 25 -26.90 15.34 9.50
N ARG A 26 -25.67 15.19 8.98
CA ARG A 26 -24.46 15.02 9.82
C ARG A 26 -24.25 16.15 10.83
N SER A 27 -24.70 17.35 10.50
CA SER A 27 -24.60 18.55 11.36
C SER A 27 -25.76 18.69 12.35
N TYR A 28 -26.72 17.77 12.35
CA TYR A 28 -27.91 17.85 13.20
C TYR A 28 -27.51 17.80 14.68
N ARG A 29 -27.95 18.81 15.44
CA ARG A 29 -27.74 18.87 16.90
C ARG A 29 -28.90 18.20 17.60
N VAL A 30 -28.62 17.08 18.26
CA VAL A 30 -29.61 16.32 19.02
C VAL A 30 -30.08 17.08 20.26
N SER A 31 -31.36 17.02 20.52
CA SER A 31 -32.03 17.61 21.68
C SER A 31 -32.53 16.52 22.64
N PHE A 32 -32.71 16.91 23.90
CA PHE A 32 -33.36 16.03 24.88
C PHE A 32 -34.80 15.73 24.39
N ALA A 33 -35.17 14.45 24.36
CA ALA A 33 -36.40 13.88 23.79
C ALA A 33 -36.41 13.53 22.29
N ASP A 34 -35.33 13.77 21.54
CA ASP A 34 -35.24 13.29 20.16
C ASP A 34 -35.28 11.76 20.08
N LYS A 35 -36.14 11.24 19.20
CA LYS A 35 -36.20 9.82 18.88
C LYS A 35 -35.36 9.55 17.64
N ILE A 36 -34.22 8.89 17.84
CA ILE A 36 -33.32 8.48 16.77
C ILE A 36 -33.67 7.05 16.35
N LYS A 37 -34.05 6.87 15.08
CA LYS A 37 -34.23 5.57 14.45
C LYS A 37 -33.07 5.35 13.49
N VAL A 38 -32.34 4.25 13.69
CA VAL A 38 -31.27 3.80 12.80
C VAL A 38 -31.78 2.54 12.12
N SER A 39 -31.91 2.57 10.80
CA SER A 39 -32.15 1.38 9.99
C SER A 39 -30.83 0.75 9.56
N GLU A 40 -30.89 -0.53 9.21
CA GLU A 40 -29.77 -1.19 8.53
C GLU A 40 -29.57 -0.54 7.15
N LEU A 41 -28.32 -0.53 6.69
CA LEU A 41 -28.04 -0.19 5.31
C LEU A 41 -28.83 -1.18 4.43
N PRO A 42 -29.57 -0.71 3.41
CA PRO A 42 -30.11 -1.62 2.43
C PRO A 42 -28.95 -2.45 1.87
N ALA A 43 -29.11 -3.77 1.83
CA ALA A 43 -28.16 -4.62 1.14
C ALA A 43 -28.02 -4.07 -0.27
N SER A 44 -26.85 -3.56 -0.60
CA SER A 44 -26.55 -3.15 -1.96
C SER A 44 -26.54 -4.43 -2.79
N ASP A 45 -27.57 -4.64 -3.61
CA ASP A 45 -27.58 -5.67 -4.65
C ASP A 45 -26.52 -5.41 -5.73
N ALA A 46 -25.88 -4.23 -5.72
CA ALA A 46 -24.64 -4.07 -6.44
C ALA A 46 -23.57 -4.86 -5.67
N GLU A 47 -23.33 -6.09 -6.12
CA GLU A 47 -22.00 -6.68 -6.02
C GLU A 47 -21.00 -5.58 -6.39
N PRO A 48 -19.93 -5.37 -5.60
CA PRO A 48 -18.83 -4.54 -6.08
C PRO A 48 -18.51 -5.08 -7.45
N GLU A 49 -18.68 -4.26 -8.49
CA GLU A 49 -18.27 -4.58 -9.85
C GLU A 49 -16.73 -4.71 -9.77
N LEU A 50 -16.28 -5.86 -9.29
CA LEU A 50 -14.97 -6.41 -9.50
C LEU A 50 -14.99 -6.66 -10.99
N LEU A 51 -14.74 -5.60 -11.77
CA LEU A 51 -14.63 -5.65 -13.22
C LEU A 51 -13.60 -6.73 -13.51
N ALA A 52 -14.10 -7.93 -13.79
CA ALA A 52 -13.32 -9.10 -14.12
C ALA A 52 -12.89 -8.91 -15.56
N ALA A 53 -11.94 -8.00 -15.77
CA ALA A 53 -11.07 -8.16 -16.91
C ALA A 53 -10.23 -9.41 -16.64
N ASP A 54 -10.28 -10.35 -17.58
CA ASP A 54 -9.48 -11.57 -17.58
C ASP A 54 -8.00 -11.21 -17.75
N TYR A 55 -7.37 -10.83 -16.65
CA TYR A 55 -5.92 -10.70 -16.61
C TYR A 55 -5.34 -12.11 -16.43
N GLU A 56 -4.34 -12.52 -17.20
CA GLU A 56 -3.69 -13.83 -17.02
C GLU A 56 -2.62 -13.82 -15.90
N ILE A 57 -2.54 -12.75 -15.11
CA ILE A 57 -1.47 -12.57 -14.12
C ILE A 57 -1.72 -13.44 -12.89
N GLU A 58 -0.91 -14.48 -12.71
CA GLU A 58 -0.88 -15.24 -11.47
C GLU A 58 -0.21 -14.43 -10.34
N ILE A 59 -0.78 -14.48 -9.14
CA ILE A 59 -0.14 -13.93 -7.94
C ILE A 59 0.50 -15.08 -7.17
N PRO A 60 1.84 -15.14 -7.07
CA PRO A 60 2.52 -16.15 -6.28
C PRO A 60 2.17 -16.04 -4.80
N ILE A 61 1.78 -17.16 -4.19
CA ILE A 61 1.52 -17.30 -2.76
C ILE A 61 2.80 -17.78 -2.07
N LEU A 62 3.27 -17.01 -1.10
CA LEU A 62 4.42 -17.35 -0.26
C LEU A 62 3.99 -18.17 0.97
N TYR A 63 2.78 -17.92 1.46
CA TYR A 63 2.20 -18.62 2.61
C TYR A 63 0.69 -18.41 2.68
N GLU A 64 -0.02 -19.42 3.15
CA GLU A 64 -1.47 -19.38 3.31
C GLU A 64 -1.91 -20.25 4.50
N ASP A 65 -2.86 -19.74 5.27
CA ASP A 65 -3.62 -20.51 6.26
C ASP A 65 -5.09 -20.04 6.32
N GLN A 66 -5.77 -20.28 7.44
CA GLN A 66 -7.17 -19.89 7.64
C GLN A 66 -7.35 -18.37 7.88
N ASP A 67 -6.32 -17.69 8.36
CA ASP A 67 -6.35 -16.31 8.83
C ASP A 67 -5.76 -15.32 7.85
N LEU A 68 -4.74 -15.71 7.08
CA LEU A 68 -4.01 -14.80 6.21
C LEU A 68 -3.44 -15.50 4.97
N VAL A 69 -3.12 -14.67 3.97
CA VAL A 69 -2.30 -15.06 2.82
C VAL A 69 -1.19 -14.04 2.66
N VAL A 70 0.03 -14.52 2.47
CA VAL A 70 1.20 -13.72 2.12
C VAL A 70 1.56 -14.03 0.68
N ILE A 71 1.68 -12.99 -0.13
CA ILE A 71 1.91 -13.07 -1.57
C ILE A 71 3.21 -12.37 -1.95
N ASN A 72 3.80 -12.76 -3.08
CA ASN A 72 4.76 -11.93 -3.80
C ASN A 72 4.01 -11.14 -4.88
N LYS A 73 3.62 -9.90 -4.57
CA LYS A 73 2.85 -9.08 -5.51
C LYS A 73 3.70 -8.75 -6.74
N PRO A 74 3.28 -9.10 -7.98
CA PRO A 74 3.98 -8.66 -9.17
C PRO A 74 3.80 -7.14 -9.39
N ALA A 75 4.70 -6.53 -10.16
CA ALA A 75 4.51 -5.15 -10.62
C ALA A 75 3.38 -5.08 -11.66
N GLY A 76 2.74 -3.91 -11.79
CA GLY A 76 1.60 -3.72 -12.69
C GLY A 76 0.24 -4.12 -12.10
N VAL A 77 0.22 -4.71 -10.90
CA VAL A 77 -1.01 -5.08 -10.17
C VAL A 77 -1.25 -4.11 -9.02
N ALA A 78 -2.42 -3.49 -8.97
CA ALA A 78 -2.80 -2.60 -7.86
C ALA A 78 -3.12 -3.42 -6.59
N ALA A 79 -2.87 -2.86 -5.41
CA ALA A 79 -3.30 -3.48 -4.16
C ALA A 79 -4.85 -3.62 -4.08
N HIS A 80 -5.56 -2.59 -4.55
CA HIS A 80 -7.02 -2.58 -4.68
C HIS A 80 -7.47 -1.67 -5.81
N SER A 81 -8.72 -1.84 -6.24
CA SER A 81 -9.41 -0.92 -7.15
C SER A 81 -9.39 0.50 -6.59
N SER A 82 -9.05 1.46 -7.44
CA SER A 82 -9.08 2.89 -7.09
C SER A 82 -9.62 3.67 -8.27
N VAL A 83 -10.18 4.85 -8.02
CA VAL A 83 -10.75 5.71 -9.06
C VAL A 83 -9.71 5.96 -10.14
N GLY A 84 -10.04 5.63 -11.40
CA GLY A 84 -9.15 5.77 -12.56
C GLY A 84 -8.22 4.59 -12.83
N TRP A 85 -8.25 3.52 -12.01
CA TRP A 85 -7.55 2.27 -12.30
C TRP A 85 -8.51 1.23 -12.88
N SER A 86 -8.28 0.83 -14.13
CA SER A 86 -9.02 -0.24 -14.80
C SER A 86 -8.23 -1.55 -14.92
N GLY A 87 -6.99 -1.61 -14.40
CA GLY A 87 -6.10 -2.76 -14.53
C GLY A 87 -6.31 -3.86 -13.47
N PRO A 88 -5.42 -4.87 -13.43
CA PRO A 88 -5.49 -5.96 -12.44
C PRO A 88 -5.30 -5.44 -11.02
N ASN A 89 -5.97 -6.06 -10.05
CA ASN A 89 -5.75 -5.79 -8.64
C ASN A 89 -5.69 -7.08 -7.80
N VAL A 90 -4.99 -7.02 -6.67
CA VAL A 90 -4.71 -8.18 -5.81
C VAL A 90 -5.98 -8.87 -5.34
N ILE A 91 -7.00 -8.12 -4.92
CA ILE A 91 -8.24 -8.67 -4.36
C ILE A 91 -8.98 -9.49 -5.42
N SER A 92 -9.24 -8.91 -6.59
CA SER A 92 -9.90 -9.62 -7.69
C SER A 92 -9.14 -10.88 -8.10
N ARG A 93 -7.80 -10.79 -8.21
CA ARG A 93 -6.96 -11.91 -8.64
C ARG A 93 -6.92 -13.04 -7.62
N LEU A 94 -6.77 -12.73 -6.32
CA LEU A 94 -6.79 -13.74 -5.28
C LEU A 94 -8.17 -14.42 -5.19
N THR A 95 -9.26 -13.66 -5.29
CA THR A 95 -10.62 -14.24 -5.35
C THR A 95 -10.78 -15.19 -6.54
N GLN A 96 -10.28 -14.81 -7.72
CA GLN A 96 -10.28 -15.67 -8.92
C GLN A 96 -9.39 -16.92 -8.76
N GLN A 97 -8.31 -16.83 -7.97
CA GLN A 97 -7.47 -17.97 -7.58
C GLN A 97 -8.10 -18.81 -6.44
N GLY A 98 -9.36 -18.57 -6.07
CA GLY A 98 -10.08 -19.35 -5.05
C GLY A 98 -9.76 -18.95 -3.60
N GLN A 99 -9.07 -17.84 -3.39
CA GLN A 99 -8.73 -17.37 -2.04
C GLN A 99 -9.92 -16.73 -1.35
N ARG A 100 -10.17 -17.12 -0.11
CA ARG A 100 -11.11 -16.43 0.78
C ARG A 100 -10.46 -15.17 1.33
N ILE A 101 -11.15 -14.02 1.24
CA ILE A 101 -10.67 -12.73 1.76
C ILE A 101 -11.63 -12.25 2.87
N SER A 102 -11.11 -11.60 3.90
CA SER A 102 -11.91 -10.98 4.97
C SER A 102 -12.83 -9.90 4.38
N THR A 103 -14.07 -9.85 4.86
CA THR A 103 -15.05 -8.82 4.45
C THR A 103 -14.91 -7.51 5.23
N SER A 104 -14.05 -7.46 6.27
CA SER A 104 -13.75 -6.22 7.00
C SER A 104 -12.96 -5.22 6.17
N GLY A 105 -13.26 -3.95 6.43
CA GLY A 105 -12.67 -2.80 5.76
C GLY A 105 -13.71 -2.06 4.92
N ALA A 106 -13.27 -1.00 4.25
CA ALA A 106 -14.08 -0.38 3.21
C ALA A 106 -14.28 -1.39 2.07
N ALA A 107 -15.41 -1.32 1.36
CA ALA A 107 -15.78 -2.30 0.34
C ALA A 107 -14.66 -2.52 -0.71
N GLU A 108 -13.96 -1.44 -1.09
CA GLU A 108 -12.86 -1.51 -2.05
C GLU A 108 -11.52 -1.99 -1.47
N ARG A 109 -11.43 -2.24 -0.16
CA ARG A 109 -10.19 -2.60 0.56
C ARG A 109 -10.37 -3.76 1.53
N GLN A 110 -11.34 -4.61 1.26
CA GLN A 110 -11.63 -5.80 2.06
C GLN A 110 -10.38 -6.66 2.24
N GLY A 111 -10.07 -7.02 3.50
CA GLY A 111 -8.88 -7.80 3.85
C GLY A 111 -7.54 -7.07 3.74
N ILE A 112 -7.50 -5.84 3.21
CA ILE A 112 -6.24 -5.10 2.99
C ILE A 112 -5.79 -4.38 4.25
N VAL A 113 -4.65 -4.83 4.79
CA VAL A 113 -4.01 -4.24 5.97
C VAL A 113 -2.80 -3.36 5.64
N GLN A 114 -2.19 -3.58 4.48
CA GLN A 114 -1.11 -2.78 3.90
C GLN A 114 -1.27 -2.63 2.40
N ARG A 115 -0.49 -1.74 1.77
CA ARG A 115 -0.55 -1.51 0.32
C ARG A 115 0.84 -1.35 -0.25
N LEU A 116 1.00 -1.78 -1.49
CA LEU A 116 2.14 -1.50 -2.35
C LEU A 116 1.64 -0.73 -3.57
N ASP A 117 2.47 0.17 -4.10
CA ASP A 117 2.15 0.89 -5.33
C ASP A 117 2.04 -0.09 -6.51
N VAL A 118 1.33 0.29 -7.57
CA VAL A 118 1.15 -0.54 -8.78
C VAL A 118 2.50 -1.03 -9.31
N GLY A 119 3.46 -0.11 -9.47
CA GLY A 119 4.81 -0.42 -9.95
C GLY A 119 5.76 -1.01 -8.90
N THR A 120 5.32 -1.29 -7.67
CA THR A 120 6.17 -1.91 -6.63
C THR A 120 5.84 -3.39 -6.52
N SER A 121 6.86 -4.25 -6.62
CA SER A 121 6.72 -5.70 -6.43
C SER A 121 7.07 -6.12 -4.99
N GLY A 122 6.82 -7.37 -4.62
CA GLY A 122 7.32 -7.98 -3.39
C GLY A 122 6.25 -8.36 -2.37
N VAL A 123 6.71 -8.66 -1.15
CA VAL A 123 5.91 -9.29 -0.10
C VAL A 123 4.70 -8.43 0.27
N MET A 124 3.50 -9.01 0.17
CA MET A 124 2.26 -8.40 0.64
C MET A 124 1.40 -9.36 1.46
N ILE A 125 0.87 -8.90 2.60
CA ILE A 125 -0.10 -9.67 3.42
C ILE A 125 -1.53 -9.19 3.20
N ILE A 126 -2.45 -10.16 3.09
CA ILE A 126 -3.90 -9.99 3.04
C ILE A 126 -4.54 -10.81 4.16
N ALA A 127 -5.53 -10.24 4.85
CA ALA A 127 -6.31 -10.95 5.86
C ALA A 127 -7.42 -11.78 5.20
N LYS A 128 -7.54 -13.05 5.60
CA LYS A 128 -8.60 -13.98 5.20
C LYS A 128 -9.72 -14.07 6.25
N SER A 129 -9.42 -13.75 7.51
CA SER A 129 -10.39 -13.73 8.62
C SER A 129 -10.54 -12.34 9.26
N GLU A 130 -11.67 -12.10 9.93
CA GLU A 130 -11.95 -10.80 10.58
C GLU A 130 -11.08 -10.56 11.82
N ILE A 131 -10.71 -11.64 12.51
CA ILE A 131 -9.76 -11.61 13.62
C ILE A 131 -8.39 -11.18 13.08
N ALA A 132 -7.93 -11.81 12.00
CA ALA A 132 -6.69 -11.48 11.34
C ALA A 132 -6.66 -10.02 10.88
N TYR A 133 -7.74 -9.56 10.23
CA TYR A 133 -7.84 -8.17 9.79
C TYR A 133 -7.64 -7.20 10.96
N SER A 134 -8.37 -7.40 12.06
CA SER A 134 -8.31 -6.52 13.23
C SER A 134 -6.92 -6.50 13.88
N HIS A 135 -6.33 -7.68 14.10
CA HIS A 135 -5.01 -7.81 14.75
C HIS A 135 -3.89 -7.26 13.87
N LEU A 136 -3.88 -7.58 12.58
CA LEU A 136 -2.89 -7.06 11.65
C LEU A 136 -3.01 -5.54 11.50
N LYS A 137 -4.23 -4.99 11.35
CA LYS A 137 -4.44 -3.53 11.33
C LYS A 137 -3.89 -2.84 12.57
N GLN A 138 -4.02 -3.48 13.74
CA GLN A 138 -3.46 -2.96 14.98
C GLN A 138 -1.92 -2.98 14.95
N GLN A 139 -1.30 -4.07 14.52
CA GLN A 139 0.16 -4.14 14.37
C GLN A 139 0.72 -3.08 13.39
N PHE A 140 0.05 -2.86 12.25
CA PHE A 140 0.43 -1.79 11.31
C PHE A 140 0.25 -0.39 11.90
N ARG A 141 -0.75 -0.20 12.78
CA ARG A 141 -1.00 1.07 13.48
C ARG A 141 0.06 1.33 14.53
N ASP A 142 0.43 0.30 15.29
CA ASP A 142 1.41 0.34 16.37
C ASP A 142 2.85 0.28 15.87
N ARG A 143 3.04 0.14 14.55
CA ARG A 143 4.34 0.08 13.86
C ARG A 143 5.22 -1.08 14.32
N THR A 144 4.61 -2.19 14.74
CA THR A 144 5.34 -3.40 15.14
C THR A 144 5.69 -4.31 13.96
N VAL A 145 5.15 -4.02 12.78
CA VAL A 145 5.44 -4.76 11.54
C VAL A 145 6.76 -4.29 10.95
N LYS A 146 7.70 -5.21 10.77
CA LYS A 146 8.96 -4.97 10.08
C LYS A 146 8.71 -4.99 8.57
N LYS A 147 9.08 -3.90 7.88
CA LYS A 147 8.90 -3.75 6.43
C LYS A 147 10.22 -3.31 5.80
N ILE A 148 10.87 -4.22 5.07
CA ILE A 148 12.15 -3.96 4.41
C ILE A 148 11.94 -3.92 2.90
N TYR A 149 12.48 -2.88 2.28
CA TYR A 149 12.47 -2.67 0.84
C TYR A 149 13.89 -2.60 0.32
N LEU A 150 14.04 -2.98 -0.94
CA LEU A 150 15.23 -2.68 -1.73
C LEU A 150 14.85 -1.64 -2.78
N ALA A 151 15.70 -0.63 -2.96
CA ALA A 151 15.55 0.39 -3.98
C ALA A 151 16.90 0.71 -4.63
N ILE A 152 16.95 0.85 -5.96
CA ILE A 152 18.08 1.49 -6.63
C ILE A 152 17.71 2.95 -6.87
N VAL A 153 18.54 3.86 -6.39
CA VAL A 153 18.34 5.31 -6.47
C VAL A 153 19.39 5.97 -7.34
N GLN A 154 19.06 7.14 -7.91
CA GLN A 154 20.02 7.94 -8.67
C GLN A 154 20.99 8.68 -7.73
N GLY A 155 22.28 8.62 -8.05
CA GLY A 155 23.35 9.21 -7.26
C GLY A 155 23.69 8.43 -5.98
N TYR A 156 24.37 9.13 -5.07
CA TYR A 156 24.90 8.58 -3.84
C TYR A 156 24.33 9.37 -2.66
N PRO A 157 23.40 8.79 -1.88
CA PRO A 157 22.94 9.41 -0.64
C PRO A 157 24.13 9.71 0.28
N ASP A 158 24.18 10.95 0.77
CA ASP A 158 25.14 11.40 1.77
C ASP A 158 24.36 12.02 2.94
N PRO A 159 24.41 11.43 4.15
CA PRO A 159 25.19 10.24 4.54
C PRO A 159 24.72 8.94 3.88
N ALA A 160 25.62 7.93 3.83
CA ALA A 160 25.33 6.62 3.25
C ALA A 160 24.27 5.80 4.03
N ASN A 161 23.96 6.19 5.27
CA ASN A 161 22.81 5.70 6.02
C ASN A 161 22.15 6.89 6.71
N GLY A 162 20.84 6.82 6.89
CA GLY A 162 20.12 7.94 7.48
C GLY A 162 18.64 7.73 7.67
N THR A 163 17.99 8.77 8.18
CA THR A 163 16.54 8.80 8.40
C THR A 163 15.96 10.03 7.71
N ILE A 164 14.92 9.81 6.93
CA ILE A 164 14.09 10.86 6.35
C ILE A 164 12.78 10.89 7.14
N ASP A 165 12.68 11.86 8.07
CA ASP A 165 11.47 12.18 8.82
C ASP A 165 10.84 13.45 8.25
N ALA A 166 9.88 13.25 7.34
CA ALA A 166 9.28 14.34 6.60
C ALA A 166 7.80 14.05 6.33
N PRO A 167 6.86 14.95 6.66
CA PRO A 167 5.44 14.68 6.48
C PRO A 167 5.06 14.65 4.98
N ILE A 168 4.22 13.68 4.59
CA ILE A 168 3.75 13.50 3.21
C ILE A 168 2.27 13.85 3.07
N GLY A 169 1.93 14.60 2.03
CA GLY A 169 0.57 14.94 1.65
C GLY A 169 0.39 14.97 0.13
N ARG A 170 -0.80 15.37 -0.33
CA ARG A 170 -1.06 15.58 -1.76
C ARG A 170 -0.20 16.72 -2.30
N HIS A 171 0.27 16.58 -3.52
CA HIS A 171 1.02 17.65 -4.18
C HIS A 171 0.05 18.81 -4.51
N PRO A 172 0.36 20.07 -4.14
CA PRO A 172 -0.58 21.20 -4.30
C PRO A 172 -1.02 21.48 -5.74
N GLY A 173 -0.18 21.17 -6.72
CA GLY A 173 -0.45 21.41 -8.15
C GLY A 173 -0.60 20.15 -9.02
N ALA A 174 -0.68 18.95 -8.42
CA ALA A 174 -0.80 17.71 -9.18
C ALA A 174 -1.49 16.62 -8.37
N ASP A 175 -2.79 16.41 -8.59
CA ASP A 175 -3.63 15.54 -7.75
C ASP A 175 -3.19 14.07 -7.72
N TYR A 176 -2.49 13.61 -8.78
CA TYR A 176 -1.95 12.26 -8.89
C TYR A 176 -0.61 12.07 -8.14
N ARG A 177 0.03 13.15 -7.67
CA ARG A 177 1.31 13.12 -6.97
C ARG A 177 1.16 13.40 -5.48
N PHE A 178 2.17 12.94 -4.75
CA PHE A 178 2.38 13.25 -3.34
C PHE A 178 3.67 14.07 -3.20
N ALA A 179 3.79 14.83 -2.13
CA ALA A 179 4.99 15.62 -1.84
C ALA A 179 5.25 15.67 -0.33
N VAL A 180 6.48 16.00 0.02
CA VAL A 180 6.80 16.46 1.38
C VAL A 180 6.13 17.82 1.57
N VAL A 181 5.19 17.90 2.51
CA VAL A 181 4.41 19.12 2.80
C VAL A 181 4.22 19.25 4.31
N ALA A 182 4.41 20.44 4.85
CA ALA A 182 4.40 20.67 6.31
C ALA A 182 3.09 20.20 6.99
N GLY A 183 1.94 20.36 6.33
CA GLY A 183 0.63 19.87 6.80
C GLY A 183 0.33 18.41 6.47
N GLY A 184 1.33 17.65 6.01
CA GLY A 184 1.19 16.26 5.62
C GLY A 184 1.08 15.30 6.81
N ARG A 185 0.94 14.01 6.51
CA ARG A 185 0.95 12.96 7.52
C ARG A 185 2.38 12.61 7.91
N PRO A 186 2.70 12.45 9.21
CA PRO A 186 4.01 12.00 9.65
C PRO A 186 4.44 10.73 8.91
N SER A 187 5.66 10.78 8.39
CA SER A 187 6.25 9.71 7.58
C SER A 187 7.74 9.59 7.90
N ILE A 188 8.18 8.38 8.21
CA ILE A 188 9.57 8.09 8.60
C ILE A 188 10.07 6.91 7.76
N THR A 189 11.22 7.12 7.12
CA THR A 189 11.93 6.16 6.26
C THR A 189 13.38 6.12 6.69
N HIS A 190 13.90 4.94 7.05
CA HIS A 190 15.32 4.71 7.28
C HIS A 190 15.94 4.06 6.06
N TYR A 191 17.20 4.35 5.77
CA TYR A 191 17.92 3.72 4.68
C TYR A 191 19.37 3.45 5.04
N ASP A 192 19.92 2.41 4.42
CA ASP A 192 21.32 2.04 4.42
C ASP A 192 21.74 1.75 2.97
N THR A 193 22.81 2.39 2.49
CA THR A 193 23.42 2.06 1.20
C THR A 193 24.13 0.72 1.31
N LEU A 194 23.70 -0.25 0.49
CA LEU A 194 24.28 -1.59 0.42
C LEU A 194 25.39 -1.66 -0.62
N GLU A 195 25.18 -1.03 -1.78
CA GLU A 195 26.09 -1.10 -2.92
C GLU A 195 26.00 0.18 -3.74
N MET A 196 27.10 0.58 -4.36
CA MET A 196 27.19 1.74 -5.24
C MET A 196 27.55 1.29 -6.66
N TYR A 197 26.82 1.83 -7.64
CA TYR A 197 27.07 1.66 -9.06
C TYR A 197 27.50 2.99 -9.68
N ARG A 198 27.81 2.99 -10.98
CA ARG A 198 28.04 4.22 -11.73
C ARG A 198 26.73 5.02 -11.81
N TYR A 199 26.68 6.18 -11.13
CA TYR A 199 25.53 7.09 -11.04
C TYR A 199 24.31 6.58 -10.24
N ALA A 200 24.41 5.47 -9.50
CA ALA A 200 23.29 4.94 -8.72
C ALA A 200 23.75 4.21 -7.46
N SER A 201 22.83 3.99 -6.51
CA SER A 201 23.08 3.23 -5.28
C SER A 201 21.94 2.27 -4.97
N LEU A 202 22.26 1.05 -4.56
CA LEU A 202 21.31 0.10 -3.98
C LEU A 202 21.15 0.39 -2.49
N LEU A 203 19.91 0.62 -2.06
CA LEU A 203 19.54 0.91 -0.68
C LEU A 203 18.72 -0.23 -0.10
N ARG A 204 19.03 -0.59 1.15
CA ARG A 204 18.09 -1.24 2.07
C ARG A 204 17.28 -0.15 2.76
N ILE A 205 15.97 -0.29 2.73
CA ILE A 205 15.05 0.72 3.28
C ILE A 205 14.14 0.07 4.30
N GLU A 206 14.04 0.67 5.49
CA GLU A 206 13.15 0.24 6.54
C GLU A 206 12.09 1.30 6.81
N LEU A 207 10.82 0.90 6.79
CA LEU A 207 9.70 1.80 6.96
C LEU A 207 9.07 1.68 8.34
N GLU A 208 9.03 2.78 9.11
CA GLU A 208 8.17 2.85 10.28
C GLU A 208 6.71 3.07 9.87
N THR A 209 6.45 4.02 8.98
CA THR A 209 5.12 4.37 8.48
C THR A 209 4.85 3.75 7.10
N GLY A 210 3.65 3.91 6.55
CA GLY A 210 3.29 3.37 5.24
C GLY A 210 2.37 4.30 4.47
N ARG A 211 2.87 5.50 4.10
CA ARG A 211 2.09 6.46 3.30
C ARG A 211 2.18 6.15 1.81
N THR A 212 1.19 6.61 1.05
CA THR A 212 1.17 6.45 -0.41
C THR A 212 2.45 7.02 -1.01
N HIS A 213 3.14 6.24 -1.85
CA HIS A 213 4.39 6.62 -2.51
C HIS A 213 5.52 7.04 -1.54
N GLN A 214 5.49 6.64 -0.26
CA GLN A 214 6.36 7.20 0.76
C GLN A 214 7.85 7.15 0.41
N ILE A 215 8.37 5.97 0.05
CA ILE A 215 9.77 5.77 -0.32
C ILE A 215 10.14 6.67 -1.50
N ARG A 216 9.32 6.63 -2.55
CA ARG A 216 9.51 7.38 -3.80
C ARG A 216 9.57 8.88 -3.57
N VAL A 217 8.63 9.41 -2.77
CA VAL A 217 8.55 10.84 -2.42
C VAL A 217 9.74 11.27 -1.56
N HIS A 218 10.08 10.51 -0.51
CA HIS A 218 11.19 10.85 0.37
C HIS A 218 12.51 10.89 -0.38
N LEU A 219 12.80 9.83 -1.14
CA LEU A 219 14.03 9.71 -1.89
C LEU A 219 14.16 10.78 -2.98
N ALA A 220 13.07 11.10 -3.68
CA ALA A 220 13.06 12.23 -4.61
C ALA A 220 13.25 13.59 -3.90
N ALA A 221 12.67 13.78 -2.71
CA ALA A 221 12.82 15.02 -1.93
C ALA A 221 14.27 15.26 -1.49
N VAL A 222 15.04 14.20 -1.23
CA VAL A 222 16.48 14.27 -0.95
C VAL A 222 17.34 14.18 -2.22
N ARG A 223 16.75 14.37 -3.40
CA ARG A 223 17.42 14.39 -4.73
C ARG A 223 18.05 13.07 -5.17
N HIS A 224 17.53 11.95 -4.66
CA HIS A 224 17.93 10.60 -5.03
C HIS A 224 16.71 9.77 -5.45
N PRO A 225 15.95 10.16 -6.50
CA PRO A 225 14.76 9.43 -6.90
C PRO A 225 15.09 7.97 -7.25
N CYS A 226 14.13 7.06 -7.01
CA CYS A 226 14.23 5.68 -7.48
C CYS A 226 14.46 5.65 -9.00
N VAL A 227 15.43 4.86 -9.46
CA VAL A 227 15.67 4.68 -10.90
C VAL A 227 14.39 4.15 -11.56
N GLY A 228 14.01 4.71 -12.72
CA GLY A 228 12.78 4.38 -13.42
C GLY A 228 11.51 5.05 -12.87
N ASP A 229 11.59 5.86 -11.82
CA ASP A 229 10.44 6.60 -11.28
C ASP A 229 10.24 7.97 -11.95
N LEU A 230 9.73 7.94 -13.18
CA LEU A 230 9.48 9.17 -13.96
C LEU A 230 8.45 10.10 -13.29
N THR A 231 7.55 9.55 -12.46
CA THR A 231 6.56 10.37 -11.72
C THR A 231 7.24 11.31 -10.72
N TYR A 232 8.40 10.91 -10.19
CA TYR A 232 9.13 11.63 -9.17
C TYR A 232 10.49 12.17 -9.64
N GLY A 233 10.66 12.29 -10.96
CA GLY A 233 11.77 13.04 -11.55
C GLY A 233 13.06 12.24 -11.71
N ALA A 234 12.99 10.91 -11.77
CA ALA A 234 14.14 10.10 -12.19
C ALA A 234 14.54 10.46 -13.64
N ASP A 235 15.85 10.53 -13.91
CA ASP A 235 16.40 10.68 -15.27
C ASP A 235 15.89 9.54 -16.19
N PRO A 236 15.14 9.87 -17.26
CA PRO A 236 14.63 8.88 -18.20
C PRO A 236 15.75 8.17 -18.97
N THR A 237 16.90 8.82 -19.17
CA THR A 237 18.03 8.24 -19.92
C THR A 237 18.58 7.01 -19.23
N LEU A 238 18.70 7.06 -17.89
CA LEU A 238 19.14 5.91 -17.11
C LEU A 238 18.08 4.81 -17.10
N ALA A 239 16.79 5.17 -16.98
CA ALA A 239 15.70 4.20 -17.04
C ALA A 239 15.68 3.43 -18.37
N ASP A 240 15.83 4.13 -19.49
CA ASP A 240 15.86 3.54 -20.83
C ASP A 240 17.07 2.62 -21.02
N LYS A 241 18.26 3.03 -20.55
CA LYS A 241 19.48 2.19 -20.59
C LYS A 241 19.32 0.87 -19.83
N LEU A 242 18.55 0.87 -18.75
CA LEU A 242 18.28 -0.32 -17.93
C LEU A 242 17.00 -1.05 -18.35
N ASN A 243 16.36 -0.63 -19.44
CA ASN A 243 15.09 -1.15 -19.92
C ASN A 243 13.99 -1.18 -18.83
N LEU A 244 13.99 -0.17 -17.95
CA LEU A 244 13.13 -0.15 -16.77
C LEU A 244 11.96 0.81 -16.95
N LYS A 245 10.73 0.26 -16.91
CA LYS A 245 9.47 1.00 -17.15
C LYS A 245 8.78 1.49 -15.87
N ARG A 246 9.36 1.22 -14.71
CA ARG A 246 8.79 1.48 -13.38
C ARG A 246 9.90 1.80 -12.39
N GLN A 247 9.53 2.25 -11.18
CA GLN A 247 10.51 2.42 -10.12
C GLN A 247 11.22 1.09 -9.78
N TRP A 248 12.56 1.11 -9.69
CA TRP A 248 13.34 0.04 -9.08
C TRP A 248 13.06 0.08 -7.58
N LEU A 249 11.99 -0.60 -7.18
CA LEU A 249 11.53 -0.70 -5.80
C LEU A 249 10.86 -2.06 -5.59
N HIS A 250 11.27 -2.73 -4.53
CA HIS A 250 10.80 -4.07 -4.18
C HIS A 250 10.61 -4.20 -2.67
N ALA A 251 9.44 -4.66 -2.23
CA ALA A 251 9.15 -5.03 -0.85
C ALA A 251 9.81 -6.39 -0.54
N ALA A 252 11.08 -6.35 -0.16
CA ALA A 252 11.92 -7.55 -0.05
C ALA A 252 11.55 -8.42 1.16
N GLU A 253 11.21 -7.82 2.31
CA GLU A 253 10.95 -8.57 3.54
C GLU A 253 9.77 -8.00 4.35
N LEU A 254 9.01 -8.91 4.95
CA LEU A 254 7.91 -8.57 5.85
C LEU A 254 7.98 -9.45 7.10
N GLY A 255 7.94 -8.83 8.29
CA GLY A 255 7.89 -9.52 9.57
C GLY A 255 6.74 -9.02 10.44
N PHE A 256 5.97 -9.93 11.03
CA PHE A 256 4.80 -9.62 11.86
C PHE A 256 4.51 -10.75 12.86
N ILE A 257 3.58 -10.51 13.78
CA ILE A 257 3.06 -11.54 14.69
C ILE A 257 1.81 -12.16 14.08
N HIS A 258 1.79 -13.48 13.93
CA HIS A 258 0.63 -14.20 13.44
C HIS A 258 -0.59 -13.88 14.31
N PRO A 259 -1.74 -13.49 13.72
CA PRO A 259 -2.88 -12.94 14.45
C PRO A 259 -3.53 -13.92 15.44
N SER A 260 -3.55 -15.22 15.13
CA SER A 260 -4.15 -16.25 15.99
C SER A 260 -3.14 -17.03 16.83
N SER A 261 -2.08 -17.58 16.24
CA SER A 261 -1.04 -18.33 16.99
C SER A 261 -0.11 -17.46 17.84
N GLY A 262 0.05 -16.16 17.52
CA GLY A 262 1.01 -15.29 18.21
C GLY A 262 2.49 -15.53 17.83
N GLU A 263 2.75 -16.39 16.84
CA GLU A 263 4.11 -16.70 16.39
C GLU A 263 4.74 -15.54 15.60
N LYS A 264 6.06 -15.40 15.66
CA LYS A 264 6.80 -14.46 14.83
C LYS A 264 6.93 -15.02 13.42
N MET A 265 6.31 -14.35 12.47
CA MET A 265 6.35 -14.71 11.06
C MET A 265 7.32 -13.79 10.31
N TYR A 266 8.03 -14.35 9.34
CA TYR A 266 8.97 -13.60 8.51
C TYR A 266 9.01 -14.17 7.10
N PHE A 267 8.86 -13.29 6.11
CA PHE A 267 8.78 -13.65 4.70
C PHE A 267 9.73 -12.81 3.87
N LYS A 268 10.28 -13.43 2.83
CA LYS A 268 11.10 -12.79 1.81
C LYS A 268 10.51 -13.04 0.43
N ALA A 269 10.62 -12.05 -0.45
CA ALA A 269 10.33 -12.19 -1.86
C ALA A 269 11.63 -12.08 -2.67
N GLU A 270 11.77 -12.92 -3.68
CA GLU A 270 12.85 -12.78 -4.65
C GLU A 270 12.62 -11.56 -5.54
N LEU A 271 13.73 -10.95 -5.98
CA LEU A 271 13.67 -9.88 -6.95
C LEU A 271 13.04 -10.39 -8.25
N PRO A 272 12.04 -9.68 -8.82
CA PRO A 272 11.53 -10.03 -10.13
C PRO A 272 12.59 -9.80 -11.21
N GLN A 273 12.47 -10.57 -12.30
CA GLN A 273 13.46 -10.63 -13.39
C GLN A 273 13.77 -9.27 -14.00
N ASP A 274 12.80 -8.36 -14.08
CA ASP A 274 13.02 -7.00 -14.60
C ASP A 274 14.00 -6.19 -13.73
N LEU A 275 13.94 -6.33 -12.41
CA LEU A 275 14.86 -5.66 -11.49
C LEU A 275 16.23 -6.32 -11.47
N VAL A 276 16.28 -7.66 -11.54
CA VAL A 276 17.54 -8.42 -11.64
C VAL A 276 18.29 -7.99 -12.90
N HIS A 277 17.63 -8.01 -14.05
CA HIS A 277 18.22 -7.59 -15.31
C HIS A 277 18.72 -6.14 -15.28
N ALA A 278 17.92 -5.21 -14.73
CA ALA A 278 18.34 -3.81 -14.58
C ALA A 278 19.56 -3.66 -13.64
N GLN A 279 19.66 -4.50 -12.60
CA GLN A 279 20.79 -4.50 -11.67
C GLN A 279 22.07 -5.08 -12.30
N GLU A 280 21.93 -6.14 -13.11
CA GLU A 280 23.04 -6.72 -13.89
C GLU A 280 23.61 -5.69 -14.87
N LEU A 281 22.75 -5.00 -15.64
CA LEU A 281 23.17 -3.93 -16.55
C LEU A 281 23.90 -2.77 -15.85
N LEU A 282 23.54 -2.46 -14.60
CA LEU A 282 24.27 -1.47 -13.79
C LEU A 282 25.66 -1.96 -13.37
N SER A 283 25.77 -3.26 -13.11
CA SER A 283 27.01 -3.92 -12.68
C SER A 283 27.99 -4.07 -13.84
N ASP A 284 27.49 -4.36 -15.05
CA ASP A 284 28.30 -4.50 -16.26
C ASP A 284 28.89 -3.18 -16.76
N VAL A 285 28.35 -2.04 -16.33
CA VAL A 285 28.86 -0.69 -16.65
C VAL A 285 30.08 -0.32 -15.79
N LEU A 286 30.61 -1.26 -14.99
CA LEU A 286 31.90 -1.16 -14.32
C LEU A 286 33.07 -1.46 -15.28
N VAL A 287 33.38 -0.48 -16.14
CA VAL A 287 34.74 -0.19 -16.68
C VAL A 287 34.92 1.31 -16.82
#